data_AF-E9PMA6-F1
#
_entry.id   AF-E9PMA6-F1
#
_cell.length_a   1.000
_cell.length_b   1.000
_cell.length_c   1.000
_cell.angle_alpha   90.00
_cell.angle_beta   90.00
_cell.angle_gamma   90.00
#
_symmetry.space_group_name_H-M   'P 1'
#
loop_
_entity.id
_entity.type
_entity.pdbx_description
1 polymer ?
#
loop_
_entity_poly.entity_id
_entity_poly.type
_entity_poly.pdbx_seq_one_letter_code
_entity_poly.pdbx_strand_id
1 'polypeptide(L)'
;MLIFWTITLFLLGAAKGKEVCYEDLGCFSDTEPWGGTAIRPLKILPWSPEKIGTRFLLYTNENPNNFQILLLSDPSTIEASNFQMDRKTRFIIHGFIDKGDESWVTDMCKKLFEVEEVNCICVDWKKGSQA
;
A
#
# COMPACT_ATOMS: atom_id res chain seq x y z
N MET A 1 -19.23 -50.32 -5.75
CA MET A 1 -19.44 -49.11 -6.58
C MET A 1 -19.51 -47.80 -5.78
N LEU A 2 -19.94 -47.78 -4.51
CA LEU A 2 -19.92 -46.56 -3.66
C LEU A 2 -18.50 -46.04 -3.31
N ILE A 3 -17.52 -46.94 -3.18
CA ILE A 3 -16.16 -46.61 -2.71
C ILE A 3 -15.38 -45.74 -3.73
N PHE A 4 -15.64 -45.92 -5.02
CA PHE A 4 -15.00 -45.12 -6.07
C PHE A 4 -15.49 -43.66 -6.05
N TRP A 5 -16.77 -43.43 -5.74
CA TRP A 5 -17.36 -42.09 -5.64
C TRP A 5 -16.85 -41.32 -4.43
N THR A 6 -16.64 -42.01 -3.30
CA THR A 6 -16.07 -41.39 -2.08
C THR A 6 -14.62 -40.97 -2.26
N ILE A 7 -13.82 -41.70 -3.05
CA ILE A 7 -12.41 -41.36 -3.33
C ILE A 7 -12.31 -40.15 -4.27
N THR A 8 -13.15 -40.04 -5.29
CA THR A 8 -13.23 -38.84 -6.15
C THR A 8 -13.70 -37.61 -5.38
N LEU A 9 -14.63 -37.75 -4.42
CA LEU A 9 -15.06 -36.65 -3.56
C LEU A 9 -13.96 -36.21 -2.58
N PHE A 10 -13.11 -37.15 -2.12
CA PHE A 10 -11.96 -36.86 -1.26
C PHE A 10 -10.78 -36.23 -2.02
N LEU A 11 -10.61 -36.55 -3.31
CA LEU A 11 -9.60 -35.95 -4.20
C LEU A 11 -10.00 -34.56 -4.73
N LEU A 12 -11.29 -34.20 -4.64
CA LEU A 12 -11.81 -32.83 -4.76
C LEU A 12 -11.62 -32.02 -3.47
N GLY A 13 -10.63 -32.39 -2.64
CA GLY A 13 -10.13 -31.53 -1.58
C GLY A 13 -9.66 -30.23 -2.21
N ALA A 14 -10.51 -29.21 -2.16
CA ALA A 14 -10.22 -27.87 -2.66
C ALA A 14 -8.82 -27.47 -2.20
N ALA A 15 -7.94 -27.13 -3.14
CA ALA A 15 -6.62 -26.61 -2.83
C ALA A 15 -6.79 -25.34 -1.99
N LYS A 16 -6.83 -25.50 -0.67
CA LYS A 16 -7.14 -24.43 0.27
C LYS A 16 -6.00 -23.42 0.20
N GLY A 17 -6.31 -22.20 -0.22
CA GLY A 17 -5.32 -21.13 -0.21
C GLY A 17 -4.88 -20.77 1.20
N LYS A 18 -3.71 -20.17 1.31
CA LYS A 18 -3.19 -19.61 2.55
C LYS A 18 -3.72 -18.19 2.74
N GLU A 19 -3.69 -17.74 3.98
CA GLU A 19 -4.11 -16.41 4.40
C GLU A 19 -3.12 -15.83 5.40
N VAL A 20 -2.92 -14.52 5.36
CA VAL A 20 -2.20 -13.74 6.39
C VAL A 20 -3.04 -12.53 6.78
N CYS A 21 -3.08 -12.21 8.07
CA CYS A 21 -3.81 -11.05 8.58
C CYS A 21 -2.88 -10.06 9.27
N TYR A 22 -3.12 -8.77 9.06
CA TYR A 22 -2.42 -7.67 9.72
C TYR A 22 -3.46 -6.79 10.40
N GLU A 23 -3.17 -6.40 11.65
CA GLU A 23 -4.04 -5.70 12.60
C GLU A 23 -5.16 -4.86 11.96
N ASP A 24 -4.89 -3.63 11.55
CA ASP A 24 -5.89 -2.70 11.02
C ASP A 24 -6.18 -2.90 9.52
N LEU A 25 -5.51 -3.84 8.84
CA LEU A 25 -5.60 -4.05 7.39
C LEU A 25 -6.39 -5.29 6.98
N GLY A 26 -6.79 -6.11 7.95
CA GLY A 26 -7.53 -7.35 7.71
C GLY A 26 -6.65 -8.46 7.11
N CYS A 27 -7.29 -9.37 6.37
CA CYS A 27 -6.68 -10.60 5.88
C CYS A 27 -6.53 -10.63 4.35
N PHE A 28 -5.44 -11.23 3.89
CA PHE A 28 -5.08 -11.38 2.48
C PHE A 28 -4.91 -12.86 2.15
N SER A 29 -5.58 -13.34 1.10
CA SER A 29 -5.45 -14.72 0.63
C SER A 29 -4.59 -14.83 -0.63
N ASP A 30 -4.01 -16.02 -0.85
CA ASP A 30 -3.32 -16.37 -2.10
C ASP A 30 -4.22 -17.17 -3.08
N THR A 31 -5.52 -17.21 -2.81
CA THR A 31 -6.53 -17.84 -3.68
C THR A 31 -6.79 -16.98 -4.91
N GLU A 32 -7.49 -17.54 -5.90
CA GLU A 32 -8.01 -16.73 -7.01
C GLU A 32 -8.88 -15.58 -6.46
N PRO A 33 -8.77 -14.36 -7.02
CA PRO A 33 -7.98 -13.98 -8.19
C PRO A 33 -6.51 -13.57 -7.90
N TRP A 34 -6.06 -13.62 -6.63
CA TRP A 34 -4.78 -13.09 -6.17
C TRP A 34 -3.56 -13.94 -6.56
N GLY A 35 -3.74 -15.25 -6.68
CA GLY A 35 -2.71 -16.20 -7.11
C GLY A 35 -3.32 -17.50 -7.64
N GLY A 36 -2.51 -18.30 -8.35
CA GLY A 36 -2.93 -19.56 -8.96
C GLY A 36 -3.75 -19.43 -10.25
N THR A 37 -3.88 -18.22 -10.81
CA THR A 37 -4.55 -17.98 -12.10
C THR A 37 -3.55 -18.02 -13.26
N ALA A 38 -4.04 -18.06 -14.51
CA ALA A 38 -3.17 -17.98 -15.69
C ALA A 38 -2.33 -16.69 -15.75
N ILE A 39 -2.89 -15.57 -15.28
CA ILE A 39 -2.23 -14.25 -15.27
C ILE A 39 -1.31 -14.10 -14.06
N ARG A 40 -1.65 -14.74 -12.92
CA ARG A 40 -0.91 -14.68 -11.65
C ARG A 40 -0.65 -16.11 -11.14
N PRO A 41 0.27 -16.87 -11.76
CA PRO A 41 0.43 -18.30 -11.49
C PRO A 41 1.03 -18.57 -10.10
N LEU A 42 1.87 -17.66 -9.59
CA LEU A 42 2.49 -17.81 -8.28
C LEU A 42 1.50 -17.44 -7.17
N LYS A 43 1.32 -18.35 -6.21
CA LYS A 43 0.58 -18.10 -4.96
C LYS A 43 1.51 -17.45 -3.95
N ILE A 44 1.42 -16.12 -3.84
CA ILE A 44 2.28 -15.30 -2.99
C ILE A 44 1.37 -14.43 -2.11
N LEU A 45 1.64 -14.44 -0.81
CA LEU A 45 1.03 -13.54 0.14
C LEU A 45 1.83 -12.24 0.24
N PRO A 46 1.18 -11.10 0.55
CA PRO A 46 1.88 -9.84 0.76
C PRO A 46 2.86 -9.93 1.93
N TRP A 47 3.83 -9.01 1.95
CA TRP A 47 4.71 -8.82 3.10
C TRP A 47 4.01 -8.03 4.22
N SER A 48 4.54 -8.15 5.44
CA SER A 48 3.98 -7.41 6.58
C SER A 48 4.17 -5.90 6.46
N PRO A 49 3.30 -5.10 7.09
CA PRO A 49 3.42 -3.63 7.09
C PRO A 49 4.79 -3.14 7.54
N GLU A 50 5.39 -3.78 8.53
CA GLU A 50 6.71 -3.43 9.07
C GLU A 50 7.82 -3.71 8.06
N LYS A 51 7.67 -4.78 7.27
CA LYS A 51 8.63 -5.15 6.22
C LYS A 51 8.53 -4.22 5.01
N ILE A 52 7.31 -3.85 4.61
CA ILE A 52 7.09 -2.86 3.54
C ILE A 52 7.52 -1.45 3.99
N GLY A 53 7.29 -1.12 5.26
CA GLY A 53 7.73 0.13 5.88
C GLY A 53 7.16 1.37 5.22
N THR A 54 5.87 1.36 4.86
CA THR A 54 5.18 2.47 4.19
C THR A 54 5.26 3.75 5.03
N ARG A 55 5.67 4.86 4.42
CA ARG A 55 5.71 6.19 5.03
C ARG A 55 4.79 7.15 4.28
N PHE A 56 4.05 7.98 5.02
CA PHE A 56 3.23 9.05 4.46
C PHE A 56 3.91 10.39 4.75
N LEU A 57 4.46 11.00 3.70
CA LEU A 57 5.28 12.20 3.79
C LEU A 57 4.43 13.39 3.31
N LEU A 58 3.98 14.22 4.24
CA LEU A 58 3.16 15.40 3.95
C LEU A 58 4.04 16.58 3.57
N TYR A 59 3.75 17.15 2.40
CA TYR A 59 4.19 18.46 1.94
C TYR A 59 2.98 19.35 1.76
N THR A 60 3.08 20.62 2.17
CA THR A 60 2.10 21.65 1.85
C THR A 60 2.80 22.87 1.27
N ASN A 61 2.01 23.88 0.88
CA ASN A 61 2.52 25.18 0.46
C ASN A 61 3.41 25.83 1.54
N GLU A 62 3.17 25.53 2.83
CA GLU A 62 3.91 26.06 3.99
C GLU A 62 5.21 25.29 4.28
N ASN A 63 5.32 24.02 3.86
CA ASN A 63 6.54 23.21 4.01
C ASN A 63 6.93 22.47 2.71
N PRO A 64 7.20 23.20 1.61
CA PRO A 64 7.36 22.59 0.28
C PRO A 64 8.65 21.78 0.12
N ASN A 65 9.63 21.97 1.01
CA ASN A 65 10.96 21.35 0.92
C ASN A 65 11.22 20.26 1.96
N ASN A 66 10.48 20.26 3.07
CA ASN A 66 10.68 19.32 4.18
C ASN A 66 9.35 18.68 4.54
N PHE A 67 9.31 17.36 4.55
CA PHE A 67 8.08 16.63 4.87
C PHE A 67 7.79 16.62 6.37
N GLN A 68 6.51 16.43 6.71
CA GLN A 68 6.06 15.97 8.02
C GLN A 68 5.55 14.53 7.89
N ILE A 69 5.86 13.67 8.86
CA ILE A 69 5.45 12.26 8.81
C ILE A 69 4.03 12.13 9.40
N LEU A 70 3.13 11.53 8.63
CA LEU A 70 1.81 11.13 9.11
C LEU A 70 1.83 9.63 9.45
N LEU A 71 1.33 9.27 10.62
CA LEU A 71 1.32 7.89 11.11
C LEU A 71 -0.12 7.35 11.17
N LEU A 72 -0.34 6.18 10.60
CA LEU A 72 -1.64 5.49 10.69
C LEU A 72 -2.00 5.14 12.13
N SER A 73 -1.00 4.76 12.91
CA SER A 73 -1.15 4.40 14.32
C SER A 73 -1.34 5.60 15.25
N ASP A 74 -1.12 6.83 14.77
CA ASP A 74 -1.21 8.04 15.59
C ASP A 74 -1.83 9.21 14.80
N PRO A 75 -3.17 9.35 14.84
CA PRO A 75 -3.89 10.44 14.17
C PRO A 75 -3.47 11.85 14.63
N SER A 76 -2.90 11.99 15.84
CA SER A 76 -2.44 13.30 16.32
C SER A 76 -1.32 13.89 15.47
N THR A 77 -0.60 13.05 14.71
CA THR A 77 0.39 13.50 13.73
C THR A 77 -0.22 14.34 12.61
N ILE A 78 -1.50 14.15 12.27
CA ILE A 78 -2.22 14.98 11.30
C ILE A 78 -2.49 16.36 11.91
N GLU A 79 -3.03 16.40 13.13
CA GLU A 79 -3.36 17.64 13.85
C GLU A 79 -2.12 18.49 14.14
N ALA A 80 -0.98 17.84 14.44
CA ALA A 80 0.29 18.51 14.71
C ALA A 80 1.04 18.97 13.44
N SER A 81 0.53 18.62 12.25
CA SER A 81 1.15 18.94 10.96
C SER A 81 0.55 20.21 10.33
N ASN A 82 1.05 20.59 9.16
CA ASN A 82 0.50 21.66 8.34
C ASN A 82 -0.73 21.22 7.52
N PHE A 83 -1.27 20.02 7.74
CA PHE A 83 -2.43 19.52 7.01
C PHE A 83 -3.62 20.46 7.17
N GLN A 84 -4.21 20.88 6.05
CA GLN A 84 -5.36 21.78 6.03
C GLN A 84 -6.63 21.03 5.62
N MET A 85 -7.63 21.02 6.50
CA MET A 85 -8.89 20.28 6.31
C MET A 85 -9.79 20.87 5.20
N ASP A 86 -9.58 22.13 4.84
CA ASP A 86 -10.31 22.85 3.79
C ASP A 86 -9.61 22.81 2.42
N ARG A 87 -8.40 22.23 2.34
CA ARG A 87 -7.66 22.03 1.10
C ARG A 87 -7.90 20.65 0.51
N LYS A 88 -7.73 20.53 -0.81
CA LYS A 88 -7.67 19.21 -1.46
C LYS A 88 -6.45 18.44 -0.96
N THR A 89 -6.55 17.12 -0.97
CA THR A 89 -5.44 16.22 -0.66
C THR A 89 -5.13 15.36 -1.87
N ARG A 90 -3.85 15.30 -2.25
CA ARG A 90 -3.36 14.51 -3.38
C ARG A 90 -2.28 13.56 -2.90
N PHE A 91 -2.53 12.27 -3.08
CA PHE A 91 -1.54 11.24 -2.82
C PHE A 91 -0.73 10.99 -4.10
N ILE A 92 0.59 10.94 -3.97
CA ILE A 92 1.50 10.56 -5.05
C ILE A 92 2.23 9.30 -4.60
N ILE A 93 2.00 8.20 -5.32
CA ILE A 93 2.48 6.87 -4.97
C ILE A 93 3.41 6.40 -6.07
N HIS A 94 4.68 6.17 -5.72
CA HIS A 94 5.67 5.70 -6.68
C HIS A 94 5.52 4.21 -7.00
N GLY A 95 6.33 3.70 -7.92
CA GLY A 95 6.29 2.30 -8.36
C GLY A 95 7.67 1.72 -8.63
N PHE A 96 8.02 1.59 -9.91
CA PHE A 96 9.23 0.93 -10.37
C PHE A 96 10.52 1.53 -9.78
N ILE A 97 11.19 0.79 -8.89
CA ILE A 97 12.53 1.06 -8.32
C ILE A 97 12.71 2.50 -7.79
N ASP A 98 11.65 3.10 -7.27
CA ASP A 98 11.67 4.51 -6.87
C ASP A 98 11.57 4.70 -5.35
N LYS A 99 11.80 5.92 -4.89
CA LYS A 99 11.70 6.36 -3.49
C LYS A 99 10.82 7.61 -3.40
N GLY A 100 10.09 7.78 -2.30
CA GLY A 100 9.15 8.90 -2.16
C GLY A 100 9.74 10.25 -1.72
N ASP A 101 11.01 10.32 -1.32
CA ASP A 101 11.61 11.49 -0.64
C ASP A 101 12.65 12.29 -1.44
N GLU A 102 13.11 11.80 -2.61
CA GLU A 102 14.10 12.48 -3.47
C GLU A 102 13.90 12.13 -4.96
N SER A 103 12.66 12.20 -5.43
CA SER A 103 12.27 11.77 -6.79
C SER A 103 11.26 12.73 -7.43
N TRP A 104 10.79 12.37 -8.64
CA TRP A 104 9.72 13.08 -9.37
C TRP A 104 8.46 13.31 -8.53
N VAL A 105 8.26 12.52 -7.48
CA VAL A 105 7.13 12.63 -6.56
C VAL A 105 7.14 13.98 -5.83
N THR A 106 8.31 14.41 -5.30
CA THR A 106 8.41 15.70 -4.60
C THR A 106 8.39 16.87 -5.58
N ASP A 107 8.97 16.71 -6.79
CA ASP A 107 8.90 17.71 -7.85
C ASP A 107 7.46 17.92 -8.33
N MET A 108 6.66 16.86 -8.40
CA MET A 108 5.23 16.96 -8.72
C MET A 108 4.47 17.72 -7.63
N CYS A 109 4.75 17.49 -6.34
CA CYS A 109 4.17 18.31 -5.27
C CYS A 109 4.53 19.79 -5.43
N LYS A 110 5.81 20.11 -5.69
CA LYS A 110 6.24 21.50 -5.92
C LYS A 110 5.51 22.15 -7.09
N LYS A 111 5.27 21.40 -8.17
CA LYS A 111 4.49 21.89 -9.32
C LYS A 111 3.01 22.08 -9.00
N LEU A 112 2.43 21.27 -8.13
CA LEU A 112 1.07 21.50 -7.64
C LEU A 112 0.98 22.79 -6.81
N PHE A 113 1.97 23.06 -5.95
CA PHE A 113 2.00 24.28 -5.14
C PHE A 113 2.11 25.58 -5.97
N GLU A 114 2.60 25.50 -7.21
CA GLU A 114 2.63 26.64 -8.13
C GLU A 114 1.23 27.04 -8.64
N VAL A 115 0.23 26.15 -8.55
CA VAL A 115 -1.09 26.34 -9.18
C VAL A 115 -2.28 26.17 -8.24
N GLU A 116 -2.09 25.60 -7.05
CA GLU A 116 -3.14 25.47 -6.03
C GLU A 116 -2.55 25.34 -4.62
N GLU A 117 -3.39 25.63 -3.62
CA GLU A 117 -3.09 25.25 -2.23
C GLU A 117 -3.59 23.84 -1.94
N VAL A 118 -2.70 22.94 -1.56
CA VAL A 118 -3.00 21.49 -1.50
C VAL A 118 -2.16 20.78 -0.44
N ASN A 119 -2.74 19.74 0.17
CA ASN A 119 -1.99 18.77 0.96
C ASN A 119 -1.43 17.70 -0.01
N CYS A 120 -0.12 17.70 -0.26
CA CYS A 120 0.51 16.70 -1.10
C CYS A 120 1.14 15.61 -0.23
N ILE A 121 0.66 14.37 -0.34
CA ILE A 121 1.15 13.25 0.48
C ILE A 121 1.91 12.28 -0.43
N CYS A 122 3.23 12.28 -0.31
CA CYS A 122 4.08 11.30 -0.97
C CYS A 122 4.05 9.98 -0.18
N VAL A 123 3.65 8.89 -0.83
CA VAL A 123 3.61 7.56 -0.21
C VAL A 123 4.89 6.81 -0.58
N ASP A 124 5.77 6.65 0.40
CA ASP A 124 7.01 5.91 0.21
C ASP A 124 6.88 4.47 0.70
N TRP A 125 6.95 3.52 -0.23
CA TRP A 125 6.91 2.07 0.04
C TRP A 125 8.10 1.33 -0.58
N LYS A 126 9.23 2.03 -0.77
CA LYS A 126 10.46 1.54 -1.43
C LYS A 126 10.89 0.14 -1.00
N LYS A 127 10.85 -0.18 0.30
CA LYS A 127 11.29 -1.50 0.79
C LYS A 127 10.42 -2.64 0.25
N GLY A 128 9.16 -2.37 -0.07
CA GLY A 128 8.23 -3.32 -0.68
C GLY A 128 8.26 -3.38 -2.21
N SER A 129 8.80 -2.37 -2.91
CA SER A 129 8.81 -2.31 -4.39
C SER A 129 10.11 -2.80 -5.04
N GLN A 130 11.18 -3.01 -4.27
CA GLN A 130 12.52 -3.38 -4.77
C GLN A 130 12.84 -4.88 -4.67
N ALA A 131 11.81 -5.72 -4.53
CA ALA A 131 11.88 -7.15 -4.25
C ALA A 131 11.91 -8.03 -5.48
#